data_AF-A0A194VIW0-F1
#
_entry.id   AF-A0A194VIW0-F1
#
_cell.length_a   1.000
_cell.length_b   1.000
_cell.length_c   1.000
_cell.angle_alpha   90.00
_cell.angle_beta   90.00
_cell.angle_gamma   90.00
#
_symmetry.space_group_name_H-M   'P 1'
#
loop_
_entity.id
_entity.type
_entity.pdbx_description
1 polymer ?
#
loop_
_entity_poly.entity_id
_entity_poly.type
_entity_poly.pdbx_seq_one_letter_code
_entity_poly.pdbx_strand_id
1 'polypeptide(L)'
;MALSSEQRRILKQHAGPILQTVLGLPTPLWSEVGDDTRKELFDSLLARLRVTQNKGMADILSEHPKIAFECLQQKVRSMRYLQRKKNSELQDQPDIPNKVNDQDRASVTESEHAIFELGSWCRK
;
A
#
# COMPACT_ATOMS: atom_id res chain seq x y z
N MET A 1 26.08 -7.22 14.88
CA MET A 1 25.20 -8.35 14.51
C MET A 1 24.53 -8.04 13.18
N ALA A 2 24.39 -9.01 12.28
CA ALA A 2 23.75 -8.81 10.98
C ALA A 2 22.58 -9.78 10.83
N LEU A 3 21.40 -9.28 10.42
CA LEU A 3 20.24 -10.13 10.13
C LEU A 3 20.49 -10.99 8.89
N SER A 4 19.95 -12.21 8.89
CA SER A 4 19.92 -13.08 7.72
C SER A 4 19.06 -12.48 6.60
N SER A 5 19.25 -12.95 5.37
CA SER A 5 18.47 -12.49 4.21
C SER A 5 16.96 -12.69 4.42
N GLU A 6 16.56 -13.82 5.01
CA GLU A 6 15.16 -14.11 5.31
C GLU A 6 14.59 -13.19 6.39
N GLN A 7 15.32 -12.97 7.48
CA GLN A 7 14.91 -12.01 8.53
C GLN A 7 14.74 -10.60 7.97
N ARG A 8 15.64 -10.15 7.09
CA ARG A 8 15.50 -8.84 6.41
C ARG A 8 14.28 -8.78 5.51
N ARG A 9 13.95 -9.87 4.81
CA ARG A 9 12.75 -9.96 3.97
C ARG A 9 11.49 -9.81 4.83
N ILE A 10 11.37 -10.60 5.90
CA ILE A 10 10.23 -10.54 6.83
C ILE A 10 10.11 -9.13 7.44
N LEU A 11 11.23 -8.54 7.86
CA LEU A 11 11.24 -7.19 8.41
C LEU A 11 10.73 -6.15 7.41
N LYS A 12 11.18 -6.21 6.16
CA LYS A 12 10.72 -5.32 5.08
C LYS A 12 9.24 -5.51 4.72
N GLN A 13 8.71 -6.73 4.86
CA GLN A 13 7.30 -7.03 4.65
C GLN A 13 6.43 -6.36 5.73
N HIS A 14 6.85 -6.40 7.00
CA HIS A 14 6.12 -5.76 8.09
C HIS A 14 6.30 -4.24 8.15
N ALA A 15 7.48 -3.73 7.77
CA ALA A 15 7.77 -2.31 7.76
C ALA A 15 6.94 -1.52 6.72
N GLY A 16 6.66 -2.13 5.55
CA GLY A 16 5.95 -1.45 4.46
C GLY A 16 4.59 -0.87 4.88
N PRO A 17 3.66 -1.69 5.41
CA PRO A 17 2.38 -1.21 5.88
C PRO A 17 2.48 -0.13 6.98
N ILE A 18 3.41 -0.28 7.92
CA ILE A 18 3.60 0.71 9.00
C ILE A 18 4.02 2.06 8.43
N LEU A 19 5.00 2.05 7.53
CA LEU A 19 5.47 3.26 6.87
C LEU A 19 4.38 3.94 6.04
N GLN A 20 3.52 3.17 5.37
CA GLN A 20 2.37 3.73 4.65
C GLN A 20 1.37 4.38 5.59
N THR A 21 1.06 3.75 6.72
CA THR A 21 0.11 4.29 7.70
C THR A 21 0.64 5.54 8.38
N VAL A 22 1.90 5.56 8.81
CA VAL A 22 2.47 6.64 9.62
C VAL A 22 2.96 7.81 8.76
N LEU A 23 3.63 7.54 7.63
CA LEU A 23 4.23 8.60 6.81
C LEU A 23 3.31 9.11 5.70
N GLY A 24 2.27 8.37 5.35
CA GLY A 24 1.33 8.74 4.29
C GLY A 24 1.94 8.80 2.88
N LEU A 25 1.18 9.45 1.99
CA LEU A 25 1.53 9.69 0.59
C LEU A 25 1.49 11.20 0.29
N PRO A 26 2.48 11.76 -0.43
CA PRO A 26 3.70 11.11 -0.90
C PRO A 26 4.64 10.76 0.25
N THR A 27 5.38 9.66 0.13
CA THR A 27 6.27 9.24 1.22
C THR A 27 7.45 10.24 1.32
N PRO A 28 7.71 10.81 2.52
CA PRO A 28 8.76 11.80 2.73
C PRO A 28 10.16 11.19 2.61
N LEU A 29 11.17 12.04 2.45
CA LEU A 29 12.56 11.61 2.60
C LEU A 29 12.82 11.19 4.05
N TRP A 30 13.69 10.20 4.24
CA TRP A 30 14.08 9.79 5.59
C TRP A 30 14.68 10.95 6.42
N SER A 31 15.40 11.87 5.77
CA SER A 31 15.97 13.07 6.39
C SER A 31 14.91 14.07 6.86
N GLU A 32 13.70 14.03 6.31
CA GLU A 32 12.57 14.91 6.69
C GLU A 32 11.75 14.30 7.83
N VAL A 33 11.88 13.00 8.08
CA VAL A 33 11.20 12.34 9.20
C VAL A 33 11.91 12.71 10.51
N GLY A 34 11.19 13.41 11.39
CA GLY A 34 11.68 13.79 12.72
C GLY A 34 11.96 12.59 13.61
N ASP A 35 12.82 12.77 14.62
CA ASP A 35 13.26 11.66 15.47
C ASP A 35 12.12 11.03 16.29
N ASP A 36 11.13 11.82 16.71
CA ASP A 36 9.94 11.31 17.40
C ASP A 36 9.13 10.35 16.51
N THR A 37 8.91 10.73 15.25
CA THR A 37 8.23 9.87 14.27
C THR A 37 9.07 8.64 13.94
N ARG A 38 10.39 8.75 13.86
CA ARG A 38 11.28 7.58 13.68
C ARG A 38 11.14 6.60 14.85
N LYS A 39 11.06 7.12 16.08
CA LYS A 39 10.83 6.30 17.27
C LYS A 39 9.46 5.63 17.23
N GLU A 40 8.40 6.35 16.86
CA GLU A 40 7.06 5.79 16.69
C GLU A 40 7.02 4.67 15.65
N LEU A 41 7.71 4.85 14.51
CA LEU A 41 7.86 3.81 13.49
C LEU A 41 8.56 2.57 14.01
N PHE A 42 9.60 2.76 14.83
CA PHE A 42 10.33 1.67 15.46
C PHE A 42 9.45 0.92 16.47
N ASP A 43 8.75 1.63 17.35
CA ASP A 43 7.86 1.03 18.35
C ASP A 43 6.70 0.29 17.68
N SER A 44 6.12 0.86 16.63
CA SER A 44 5.09 0.23 15.80
C SER A 44 5.60 -1.05 15.12
N LEU A 45 6.86 -1.06 14.69
CA LEU A 45 7.50 -2.23 14.10
C LEU A 45 7.66 -3.35 15.12
N LEU A 46 8.18 -3.04 16.31
CA LEU A 46 8.31 -4.01 17.39
C LEU A 46 6.95 -4.58 17.81
N ALA A 47 5.95 -3.72 17.98
CA ALA A 47 4.59 -4.13 18.33
C ALA A 47 4.03 -5.11 17.29
N ARG A 48 4.17 -4.79 16.00
CA ARG A 48 3.69 -5.66 14.92
C ARG A 48 4.41 -7.00 14.89
N LEU A 49 5.73 -7.02 15.06
CA LEU A 49 6.51 -8.27 15.09
C LEU A 49 6.13 -9.18 16.26
N ARG A 50 5.82 -8.59 17.43
CA ARG A 50 5.35 -9.33 18.60
C ARG A 50 3.99 -9.99 18.36
N VAL A 51 3.09 -9.30 17.64
CA VAL A 51 1.77 -9.81 17.28
C VAL A 51 1.86 -10.93 16.23
N THR A 52 2.75 -10.80 15.23
CA THR A 52 2.88 -11.79 14.15
C THR A 52 3.74 -13.01 14.50
N GLN A 53 3.90 -13.31 15.79
CA GLN A 53 4.72 -14.42 16.31
C GLN A 53 6.21 -14.35 15.96
N ASN A 54 6.71 -13.21 15.46
CA ASN A 54 8.14 -12.97 15.19
C ASN A 54 8.86 -12.41 16.42
N LYS A 55 8.58 -12.97 17.60
CA LYS A 55 9.04 -12.43 18.90
C LYS A 55 10.56 -12.34 18.99
N GLY A 56 11.28 -13.40 18.63
CA GLY A 56 12.74 -13.40 18.66
C GLY A 56 13.37 -12.33 17.75
N MET A 57 12.71 -11.93 16.67
CA MET A 57 13.17 -10.82 15.84
C MET A 57 12.88 -9.46 16.50
N ALA A 58 11.74 -9.32 17.18
CA ALA A 58 11.47 -8.12 17.98
C ALA A 58 12.50 -7.94 19.11
N ASP A 59 12.93 -9.03 19.75
CA ASP A 59 13.92 -9.00 20.81
C ASP A 59 15.30 -8.56 20.27
N ILE A 60 15.77 -9.17 19.17
CA ILE A 60 17.01 -8.77 18.48
C ILE A 60 17.00 -7.28 18.10
N LEU A 61 15.86 -6.77 17.60
CA LEU A 61 15.76 -5.37 17.19
C LEU A 61 15.68 -4.42 18.39
N SER A 62 15.14 -4.87 19.53
CA SER A 62 15.15 -4.12 20.78
C SER A 62 16.56 -3.94 21.32
N GLU A 63 17.41 -4.96 21.19
CA GLU A 63 18.84 -4.90 21.57
C GLU A 63 19.69 -4.12 20.55
N HIS A 64 19.25 -4.10 19.29
CA HIS A 64 19.98 -3.50 18.18
C HIS A 64 19.11 -2.57 17.33
N PRO A 65 18.68 -1.42 17.87
CA PRO A 65 17.72 -0.52 17.20
C PRO A 65 18.25 0.05 15.88
N LYS A 66 19.57 0.22 15.75
CA LYS A 66 20.21 0.69 14.49
C LYS A 66 19.82 -0.17 13.29
N ILE A 67 19.71 -1.49 13.46
CA ILE A 67 19.34 -2.41 12.39
C ILE A 67 17.91 -2.15 11.90
N ALA A 68 16.99 -1.87 12.83
CA ALA A 68 15.62 -1.52 12.48
C ALA A 68 15.55 -0.20 11.73
N PHE A 69 16.26 0.83 12.19
CA PHE A 69 16.30 2.14 11.53
C PHE A 69 16.89 2.06 10.12
N GLU A 70 17.98 1.32 9.92
CA GLU A 70 18.54 1.09 8.58
C GLU A 70 17.52 0.40 7.67
N CYS A 71 16.79 -0.59 8.18
CA CYS A 71 15.77 -1.29 7.40
C CYS A 71 14.59 -0.38 7.04
N LEU A 72 14.10 0.42 8.00
CA LEU A 72 13.05 1.42 7.78
C LEU A 72 13.50 2.45 6.72
N GLN A 73 14.72 2.98 6.84
CA GLN A 73 15.29 3.91 5.87
C GLN A 73 15.37 3.31 4.46
N GLN A 74 15.88 2.07 4.33
CA GLN A 74 15.91 1.37 3.04
C GLN A 74 14.51 1.19 2.45
N LYS A 75 13.52 0.86 3.29
CA LYS A 75 12.15 0.67 2.84
C LYS A 75 11.50 1.97 2.39
N VAL A 76 11.74 3.09 3.09
CA VAL A 76 11.31 4.43 2.65
C VAL A 76 11.89 4.77 1.27
N ARG A 77 13.19 4.54 1.05
CA ARG A 77 13.82 4.76 -0.27
C ARG A 77 13.15 3.93 -1.37
N SER A 78 12.87 2.65 -1.09
CA SER A 78 12.18 1.75 -2.02
C SER A 78 10.75 2.21 -2.33
N MET A 79 9.99 2.66 -1.33
CA MET A 79 8.63 3.17 -1.53
C MET A 79 8.62 4.42 -2.41
N ARG A 80 9.51 5.39 -2.16
CA ARG A 80 9.64 6.59 -3.01
C ARG A 80 10.04 6.25 -4.44
N TYR A 81 10.93 5.27 -4.63
CA TYR A 81 11.30 4.79 -5.96
C TYR A 81 10.08 4.21 -6.70
N LEU A 82 9.30 3.34 -6.04
CA LEU A 82 8.10 2.76 -6.63
C LEU A 82 7.02 3.80 -6.94
N GLN A 83 6.85 4.83 -6.08
CA GLN A 83 5.94 5.94 -6.34
C GLN A 83 6.34 6.73 -7.59
N ARG A 84 7.63 7.06 -7.73
CA ARG A 84 8.14 7.75 -8.93
C ARG A 84 7.94 6.90 -10.18
N LYS A 85 8.29 5.61 -10.12
CA LYS A 85 8.10 4.68 -11.24
C LYS A 85 6.64 4.60 -11.68
N LYS A 86 5.71 4.44 -10.74
CA LYS A 86 4.27 4.41 -11.04
C LYS A 86 3.78 5.73 -11.65
N ASN A 87 4.28 6.87 -11.18
CA ASN A 87 3.90 8.17 -11.72
C ASN A 87 4.45 8.39 -13.14
N SER A 88 5.66 7.91 -13.45
CA SER A 88 6.21 7.95 -14.81
C SER A 88 5.43 7.05 -15.77
N GLU A 89 5.09 5.83 -15.35
CA GLU A 89 4.29 4.89 -16.17
C GLU A 89 2.87 5.42 -16.46
N LEU A 90 2.28 6.20 -15.55
CA LEU A 90 1.00 6.88 -15.77
C LEU A 90 1.11 8.08 -16.74
N GLN A 91 2.29 8.68 -16.87
CA GLN A 91 2.54 9.79 -17.81
C GLN A 91 2.89 9.28 -19.22
N ASP A 92 3.47 8.09 -19.33
CA ASP A 92 3.81 7.45 -20.61
C ASP A 92 2.63 6.68 -21.25
N GLN A 93 1.43 6.75 -20.69
CA GLN A 93 0.24 6.20 -21.33
C GLN A 93 -0.21 7.17 -22.42
N PRO A 94 -0.09 6.83 -23.73
CA PRO A 94 -0.58 7.71 -24.78
C PRO A 94 -2.09 7.84 -24.62
N ASP A 95 -2.60 9.08 -24.66
CA ASP A 95 -4.01 9.38 -24.83
C ASP A 95 -4.54 8.52 -25.97
N ILE A 96 -5.33 7.49 -25.66
CA ILE A 96 -6.08 6.76 -26.67
C ILE A 96 -7.09 7.80 -27.21
N PRO A 97 -7.00 8.22 -28.49
CA PRO A 97 -8.02 9.10 -29.03
C PRO A 97 -9.33 8.32 -29.00
N ASN A 98 -10.36 8.90 -28.38
CA ASN A 98 -11.74 8.45 -28.53
C ASN A 98 -12.06 8.30 -30.02
N LYS A 99 -11.92 7.09 -30.57
CA LYS A 99 -12.59 6.74 -31.81
C LYS A 99 -14.05 6.49 -31.46
N VAL A 100 -14.81 7.58 -31.45
CA VAL A 100 -16.20 7.54 -31.85
C VAL A 100 -16.21 6.96 -33.26
N ASN A 101 -16.66 5.72 -33.41
CA ASN A 101 -17.08 5.20 -34.69
C ASN A 101 -18.42 4.48 -34.48
N ASP A 102 -19.47 5.27 -34.65
CA ASP A 102 -20.78 4.81 -35.09
C ASP A 102 -20.66 3.83 -36.27
N GLN A 103 -21.65 2.94 -36.39
CA GLN A 103 -21.80 1.83 -37.35
C GLN A 103 -21.08 0.54 -36.89
N ASP A 104 -21.79 -0.49 -36.45
CA ASP A 104 -22.78 -1.16 -37.29
C ASP A 104 -24.06 -1.61 -36.55
N ARG A 105 -25.17 -1.41 -37.26
CA ARG A 105 -26.56 -1.69 -36.88
C ARG A 105 -26.92 -3.02 -37.51
N ALA A 106 -27.12 -4.06 -36.69
CA ALA A 106 -28.19 -5.07 -36.81
C ALA A 106 -27.75 -6.43 -36.23
N SER A 107 -28.21 -6.75 -35.04
CA SER A 107 -28.96 -7.99 -34.81
C SER A 107 -29.82 -7.79 -33.58
N VAL A 108 -31.11 -7.58 -33.84
CA VAL A 108 -32.18 -7.60 -32.86
C VAL A 108 -32.22 -8.99 -32.24
N THR A 109 -32.10 -9.06 -30.91
CA THR A 109 -32.84 -9.98 -30.04
C THR A 109 -32.33 -9.76 -28.62
N GLU A 110 -33.13 -9.13 -27.77
CA GLU A 110 -33.64 -9.75 -26.53
C GLU A 110 -34.37 -8.70 -25.68
N SER A 111 -35.69 -8.83 -25.69
CA SER A 111 -36.51 -8.94 -24.48
C SER A 111 -36.54 -7.74 -23.53
N GLU A 112 -37.41 -6.81 -23.91
CA GLU A 112 -38.38 -6.11 -23.08
C GLU A 112 -38.36 -6.38 -21.55
N HIS A 113 -38.15 -5.27 -20.83
CA HIS A 113 -38.88 -4.85 -19.63
C HIS A 113 -38.86 -5.74 -18.38
N ALA A 114 -38.02 -5.35 -17.41
CA ALA A 114 -38.41 -5.40 -15.99
C ALA A 114 -37.88 -4.13 -15.29
N ILE A 115 -38.63 -3.04 -15.42
CA ILE A 115 -38.49 -1.89 -14.53
C ILE A 115 -38.99 -2.33 -13.16
N PHE A 116 -38.07 -2.33 -12.21
CA PHE A 116 -38.31 -2.58 -10.80
C PHE A 116 -38.78 -1.26 -10.16
N GLU A 117 -40.09 -1.12 -9.92
CA GLU A 117 -40.62 -0.07 -9.04
C GLU A 117 -41.35 -0.68 -7.83
N LEU A 118 -40.63 -0.62 -6.71
CA LEU A 118 -41.06 -0.17 -5.39
C LEU A 118 -42.58 0.00 -5.15
N GLY A 119 -43.09 -0.87 -4.28
CA GLY A 119 -43.64 -0.42 -3.00
C GLY A 119 -45.10 0.07 -2.93
N SER A 120 -45.71 -0.29 -1.81
CA SER A 120 -46.79 0.44 -1.12
C SER A 120 -48.24 -0.05 -1.29
N TRP A 121 -48.63 -0.86 -0.28
CA TRP A 121 -49.76 -0.62 0.64
C TRP A 121 -51.15 -1.27 0.43
N CYS A 122 -51.56 -1.89 1.55
CA CYS A 122 -52.91 -2.07 2.11
C CYS A 122 -53.83 -3.14 1.47
N ARG A 123 -54.14 -4.22 2.21
CA ARG A 123 -55.29 -4.41 3.15
C ARG A 123 -56.64 -4.26 2.40
N LYS A 124 -57.57 -5.20 2.46
CA LYS A 124 -58.03 -6.00 3.62
C LYS A 124 -58.78 -7.24 3.12
#